data_AF-A0A496P879-F1
#
_entry.id   AF-A0A496P879-F1
#
_cell.length_a   1.000
_cell.length_b   1.000
_cell.length_c   1.000
_cell.angle_alpha   90.00
_cell.angle_beta   90.00
_cell.angle_gamma   90.00
#
_symmetry.space_group_name_H-M   'P 1'
#
loop_
_entity.id
_entity.type
_entity.pdbx_description
1 polymer ?
#
loop_
_entity_poly.entity_id
_entity_poly.type
_entity_poly.pdbx_seq_one_letter_code
_entity_poly.pdbx_strand_id
1 'polypeptide(L)'
;LAGFLAVTGDVWKTDVYALARYMNEYIFKREVIPQGSIDVVPSAELSDAQDVTQGLGDPLQYEYHDCLFRAFVEGTPHTLPHQRLTPEDILCAYEKGTLEHLLGLSHPVSHYFTSTDQFINDLERWWKSFNGLAVAKRIQSPPLFLVSERAFGTDLSESQLKPYFSRTYHIIKERVLYHHTKK
;
A
#
# COMPACT_ATOMS: atom_id res chain seq x y z
N LEU A 1 -13.15 -2.19 12.61
CA LEU A 1 -12.39 -3.14 13.43
C LEU A 1 -12.97 -3.10 14.82
N ALA A 2 -13.13 -4.24 15.49
CA ALA A 2 -13.55 -4.30 16.88
C ALA A 2 -12.50 -5.11 17.65
N GLY A 3 -12.06 -4.58 18.80
CA GLY A 3 -11.00 -5.16 19.61
C GLY A 3 -10.59 -4.17 20.71
N PHE A 4 -9.78 -4.60 21.67
CA PHE A 4 -9.25 -3.71 22.70
C PHE A 4 -7.99 -2.96 22.24
N LEU A 5 -7.11 -3.65 21.51
CA LEU A 5 -5.82 -3.14 21.06
C LEU A 5 -5.43 -3.81 19.73
N ALA A 6 -5.02 -3.02 18.74
CA ALA A 6 -4.49 -3.52 17.46
C ALA A 6 -2.95 -3.56 17.51
N VAL A 7 -2.39 -4.63 18.06
CA VAL A 7 -0.94 -4.78 18.31
C VAL A 7 -0.11 -4.68 17.02
N THR A 8 -0.61 -5.26 15.92
CA THR A 8 0.04 -5.23 14.60
C THR A 8 -0.59 -4.21 13.67
N GLY A 9 -1.38 -3.27 14.19
CA GLY A 9 -2.15 -2.31 13.39
C GLY A 9 -1.30 -1.30 12.62
N ASP A 10 -0.04 -1.12 13.02
CA ASP A 10 0.92 -0.17 12.46
C ASP A 10 2.13 -0.87 11.82
N VAL A 11 1.97 -2.13 11.41
CA VAL A 11 3.02 -2.92 10.78
C VAL A 11 2.60 -3.27 9.37
N TRP A 12 3.44 -2.91 8.39
CA TRP A 12 3.22 -3.25 6.98
C TRP A 12 3.30 -4.76 6.77
N LYS A 13 2.61 -5.29 5.75
CA LYS A 13 2.48 -6.74 5.58
C LYS A 13 3.84 -7.40 5.31
N THR A 14 4.66 -6.76 4.49
CA THR A 14 6.05 -7.16 4.21
C THR A 14 6.90 -7.20 5.48
N ASP A 15 6.70 -6.24 6.41
CA ASP A 15 7.35 -6.23 7.72
C ASP A 15 6.85 -7.37 8.63
N VAL A 16 5.54 -7.69 8.59
CA VAL A 16 4.98 -8.87 9.29
C VAL A 16 5.64 -10.16 8.79
N TYR A 17 5.81 -10.32 7.48
CA TYR A 17 6.50 -11.48 6.91
C TYR A 17 7.98 -11.53 7.27
N ALA A 18 8.67 -10.38 7.26
CA ALA A 18 10.07 -10.29 7.68
C ALA A 18 10.23 -10.66 9.16
N LEU A 19 9.34 -10.18 10.03
CA LEU A 19 9.33 -10.52 11.44
C LEU A 19 9.07 -12.00 11.67
N ALA A 20 8.13 -12.62 10.95
CA ALA A 20 7.85 -14.04 11.05
C ALA A 20 9.09 -14.90 10.72
N ARG A 21 9.78 -14.57 9.62
CA ARG A 21 11.05 -15.22 9.25
C ARG A 21 12.11 -15.01 10.33
N TYR A 22 12.27 -13.78 10.81
CA TYR A 22 13.25 -13.44 11.84
C TYR A 22 13.01 -14.24 13.15
N MET A 23 11.74 -14.37 13.56
CA MET A 23 11.36 -15.15 14.75
C MET A 23 11.74 -16.62 14.59
N ASN A 24 11.43 -17.25 13.46
CA ASN A 24 11.78 -18.64 13.21
C ASN A 24 13.29 -18.86 13.16
N GLU A 25 14.02 -18.02 12.41
CA GLU A 25 15.43 -18.21 12.10
C GLU A 25 16.35 -17.85 13.28
N TYR A 26 16.14 -16.69 13.89
CA TYR A 26 17.09 -16.12 14.85
C TYR A 26 16.67 -16.28 16.31
N ILE A 27 15.35 -16.18 16.60
CA ILE A 27 14.84 -16.23 17.97
C ILE A 27 14.60 -17.68 18.41
N PHE A 28 13.72 -18.40 17.70
CA PHE A 28 13.32 -19.74 18.08
C PHE A 28 14.19 -20.84 17.47
N LYS A 29 14.94 -20.53 16.40
CA LYS A 29 15.79 -21.46 15.66
C LYS A 29 15.06 -22.74 15.23
N ARG A 30 13.76 -22.60 14.97
CA ARG A 30 12.84 -23.64 14.48
C ARG A 30 11.58 -22.98 13.94
N GLU A 31 10.85 -23.71 13.12
CA GLU A 31 9.56 -23.27 12.60
C GLU A 31 8.51 -23.24 13.73
N VAL A 32 8.25 -22.04 14.26
CA VAL A 32 7.15 -21.77 15.21
C VAL A 32 5.98 -21.14 14.48
N ILE A 33 6.26 -20.28 13.51
CA ILE A 33 5.27 -19.74 12.56
C ILE A 33 5.35 -20.58 11.29
N PRO A 34 4.32 -21.35 10.93
CA PRO A 34 4.38 -22.23 9.76
C PRO A 34 4.61 -21.44 8.46
N GLN A 35 5.51 -21.92 7.60
CA GLN A 35 5.78 -21.30 6.31
C GLN A 35 4.54 -21.31 5.41
N GLY A 36 3.73 -22.36 5.49
CA GLY A 36 2.44 -22.42 4.80
C GLY A 36 1.50 -21.25 5.14
N SER A 37 1.55 -20.71 6.37
CA SER A 37 0.74 -19.55 6.76
C SER A 37 1.25 -18.22 6.17
N ILE A 38 2.49 -18.19 5.67
CA ILE A 38 3.13 -17.05 5.01
C ILE A 38 2.88 -17.12 3.51
N ASP A 39 3.01 -18.32 2.93
CA ASP A 39 2.92 -18.56 1.48
C ASP A 39 1.48 -18.54 0.95
N VAL A 40 0.50 -18.85 1.80
CA VAL A 40 -0.91 -18.80 1.42
C VAL A 40 -1.30 -17.36 1.08
N VAL A 41 -1.87 -17.19 -0.12
CA VAL A 41 -2.42 -15.91 -0.58
C VAL A 41 -3.49 -15.46 0.42
N PRO A 42 -3.37 -14.27 1.02
CA PRO A 42 -4.39 -13.79 1.94
C PRO A 42 -5.74 -13.69 1.24
N SER A 43 -6.77 -14.26 1.86
CA SER A 43 -8.15 -14.18 1.41
C SER A 43 -9.09 -14.20 2.61
N ALA A 44 -10.28 -13.65 2.43
CA ALA A 44 -11.34 -13.72 3.42
C ALA A 44 -12.33 -14.87 3.15
N GLU A 45 -12.24 -15.57 2.01
CA GLU A 45 -13.19 -16.64 1.59
C GLU A 45 -14.68 -16.24 1.73
N LEU A 46 -14.99 -14.93 1.65
CA LEU A 46 -16.34 -14.41 1.86
C LEU A 46 -17.17 -14.35 0.57
N SER A 47 -16.58 -14.67 -0.58
CA SER A 47 -17.25 -14.71 -1.88
C SER A 47 -16.46 -15.53 -2.89
N ASP A 48 -17.11 -15.97 -3.97
CA ASP A 48 -16.49 -16.70 -5.08
C ASP A 48 -15.35 -15.91 -5.75
N ALA A 49 -15.38 -14.57 -5.67
CA ALA A 49 -14.31 -13.69 -6.16
C ALA A 49 -13.05 -13.69 -5.26
N GLN A 50 -13.05 -14.45 -4.17
CA GLN A 50 -11.95 -14.58 -3.22
C GLN A 50 -11.52 -16.06 -3.03
N ASP A 51 -11.80 -16.90 -4.02
CA ASP A 51 -11.41 -18.30 -4.02
C ASP A 51 -9.89 -18.46 -4.24
N VAL A 52 -9.18 -18.79 -3.15
CA VAL A 52 -7.74 -19.05 -3.14
C VAL A 52 -7.33 -20.21 -4.04
N THR A 53 -8.23 -21.17 -4.30
CA THR A 53 -7.96 -22.33 -5.16
C THR A 53 -7.93 -21.94 -6.64
N GLN A 54 -8.54 -20.81 -7.01
CA GLN A 54 -8.51 -20.21 -8.34
C GLN A 54 -7.45 -19.10 -8.45
N GLY A 55 -6.63 -18.90 -7.41
CA GLY A 55 -5.67 -17.78 -7.34
C GLY A 55 -6.32 -16.42 -7.11
N LEU A 56 -7.59 -16.39 -6.69
CA LEU A 56 -8.31 -15.17 -6.33
C LEU A 56 -8.16 -14.91 -4.83
N GLY A 57 -8.06 -13.65 -4.42
CA GLY A 57 -7.76 -13.29 -3.04
C GLY A 57 -7.72 -11.80 -2.80
N ASP A 58 -6.91 -11.36 -1.84
CA ASP A 58 -6.65 -9.94 -1.59
C ASP A 58 -6.10 -9.29 -2.88
N PRO A 59 -6.73 -8.22 -3.41
CA PRO A 59 -6.22 -7.52 -4.59
C PRO A 59 -4.87 -6.80 -4.35
N LEU A 60 -4.38 -6.77 -3.11
CA LEU A 60 -3.10 -6.16 -2.75
C LEU A 60 -1.90 -7.01 -3.19
N GLN A 61 -1.06 -6.40 -4.02
CA GLN A 61 0.33 -6.81 -4.25
C GLN A 61 1.22 -6.17 -3.17
N TYR A 62 1.51 -6.88 -2.06
CA TYR A 62 2.11 -6.24 -0.88
C TYR A 62 3.49 -5.59 -1.11
N GLU A 63 4.34 -6.15 -1.97
CA GLU A 63 5.65 -5.55 -2.30
C GLU A 63 5.52 -4.13 -2.85
N TYR A 64 4.48 -3.89 -3.66
CA TYR A 64 4.20 -2.57 -4.23
C TYR A 64 3.32 -1.72 -3.30
N HIS A 65 2.22 -2.28 -2.79
CA HIS A 65 1.22 -1.51 -2.07
C HIS A 65 1.70 -1.07 -0.68
N ASP A 66 2.53 -1.85 0.00
CA ASP A 66 3.12 -1.40 1.27
C ASP A 66 4.01 -0.17 1.04
N CYS A 67 4.83 -0.16 -0.02
CA CYS A 67 5.62 1.01 -0.40
C CYS A 67 4.73 2.21 -0.77
N LEU A 68 3.66 1.99 -1.54
CA LEU A 68 2.71 3.04 -1.92
C LEU A 68 2.00 3.64 -0.69
N PHE A 69 1.52 2.80 0.23
CA PHE A 69 0.81 3.26 1.42
C PHE A 69 1.75 3.91 2.42
N ARG A 70 2.98 3.38 2.58
CA ARG A 70 4.04 4.02 3.35
C ARG A 70 4.33 5.42 2.81
N ALA A 71 4.41 5.58 1.49
CA ALA A 71 4.57 6.89 0.86
C ALA A 71 3.44 7.87 1.19
N PHE A 72 2.20 7.40 1.31
CA PHE A 72 1.05 8.24 1.68
C PHE A 72 1.01 8.59 3.18
N VAL A 73 1.48 7.71 4.06
CA VAL A 73 1.39 7.85 5.52
C VAL A 73 2.63 8.51 6.11
N GLU A 74 3.80 7.98 5.77
CA GLU A 74 5.10 8.31 6.36
C GLU A 74 5.95 9.16 5.40
N GLY A 75 5.87 8.88 4.09
CA GLY A 75 6.78 9.37 3.06
C GLY A 75 7.72 8.26 2.58
N THR A 76 8.85 8.63 1.97
CA THR A 76 9.85 7.65 1.53
C THR A 76 11.24 8.01 2.05
N PRO A 77 12.18 7.04 2.10
CA PRO A 77 13.57 7.33 2.47
C PRO A 77 14.28 8.34 1.54
N HIS A 78 13.67 8.65 0.39
CA HIS A 78 14.22 9.51 -0.66
C HIS A 78 13.59 10.91 -0.67
N THR A 79 12.65 11.18 0.22
CA THR A 79 11.99 12.49 0.37
C THR A 79 12.45 13.18 1.65
N LEU A 80 12.04 14.43 1.87
CA LEU A 80 12.28 15.08 3.15
C LEU A 80 11.59 14.28 4.29
N PRO A 81 12.14 14.31 5.52
CA PRO A 81 11.51 13.66 6.66
C PRO A 81 10.04 14.09 6.79
N HIS A 82 9.16 13.11 6.99
CA HIS A 82 7.71 13.30 7.11
C HIS A 82 7.01 13.89 5.87
N GLN A 83 7.65 13.93 4.71
CA GLN A 83 7.02 14.38 3.48
C GLN A 83 6.17 13.25 2.89
N ARG A 84 4.87 13.27 3.20
CA ARG A 84 3.88 12.41 2.58
C ARG A 84 3.73 12.74 1.10
N LEU A 85 3.52 11.69 0.30
CA LEU A 85 3.30 11.81 -1.13
C LEU A 85 1.82 11.76 -1.48
N THR A 86 1.49 12.42 -2.57
CA THR A 86 0.16 12.43 -3.17
C THR A 86 0.17 11.67 -4.50
N PRO A 87 -1.00 11.33 -5.08
CA PRO A 87 -1.05 10.76 -6.42
C PRO A 87 -0.36 11.62 -7.48
N GLU A 88 -0.30 12.95 -7.29
CA GLU A 88 0.44 13.86 -8.17
C GLU A 88 1.93 13.56 -8.14
N ASP A 89 2.52 13.43 -6.95
CA ASP A 89 3.95 13.16 -6.77
C ASP A 89 4.32 11.80 -7.37
N ILE A 90 3.49 10.78 -7.10
CA ILE A 90 3.64 9.42 -7.62
C ILE A 90 3.58 9.42 -9.15
N LEU A 91 2.58 10.08 -9.73
CA LEU A 91 2.42 10.11 -11.19
C LEU A 91 3.49 10.96 -11.88
N CYS A 92 3.96 12.03 -11.25
CA CYS A 92 5.08 12.84 -11.71
C CYS A 92 6.39 12.01 -11.74
N ALA A 93 6.64 11.20 -10.72
CA ALA A 93 7.79 10.30 -10.69
C ALA A 93 7.67 9.19 -11.74
N TYR A 94 6.45 8.68 -11.98
CA TYR A 94 6.20 7.72 -13.06
C TYR A 94 6.50 8.33 -14.44
N GLU A 95 5.99 9.54 -14.72
CA GLU A 95 6.26 10.26 -15.98
C GLU A 95 7.77 10.46 -16.22
N LYS A 96 8.54 10.68 -15.16
CA LYS A 96 10.01 10.87 -15.21
C LYS A 96 10.80 9.57 -15.23
N GLY A 97 10.17 8.40 -15.06
CA GLY A 97 10.86 7.12 -14.94
C GLY A 97 11.68 6.97 -13.66
N THR A 98 11.31 7.67 -12.58
CA THR A 98 11.99 7.64 -11.29
C THR A 98 11.15 7.03 -10.17
N LEU A 99 10.03 6.39 -10.51
CA LEU A 99 9.07 5.89 -9.52
C LEU A 99 9.64 4.76 -8.67
N GLU A 100 10.36 3.82 -9.29
CA GLU A 100 10.99 2.68 -8.62
C GLU A 100 11.95 3.16 -7.53
N HIS A 101 12.78 4.15 -7.86
CA HIS A 101 13.70 4.75 -6.91
C HIS A 101 12.93 5.49 -5.81
N LEU A 102 11.95 6.32 -6.17
CA LEU A 102 11.18 7.10 -5.20
C LEU A 102 10.52 6.23 -4.12
N LEU A 103 9.91 5.11 -4.54
CA LEU A 103 9.19 4.19 -3.66
C LEU A 103 10.10 3.10 -3.04
N GLY A 104 11.34 2.96 -3.49
CA GLY A 104 12.25 1.91 -3.06
C GLY A 104 11.81 0.51 -3.51
N LEU A 105 11.19 0.39 -4.70
CA LEU A 105 10.70 -0.89 -5.20
C LEU A 105 11.86 -1.80 -5.61
N SER A 106 11.76 -3.09 -5.26
CA SER A 106 12.75 -4.11 -5.67
C SER A 106 12.61 -4.51 -7.14
N HIS A 107 11.42 -4.34 -7.72
CA HIS A 107 11.08 -4.71 -9.09
C HIS A 107 10.58 -3.49 -9.87
N PRO A 108 10.77 -3.44 -11.20
CA PRO A 108 10.25 -2.36 -12.03
C PRO A 108 8.73 -2.31 -11.99
N VAL A 109 8.13 -1.15 -12.25
CA VAL A 109 6.67 -0.99 -12.20
C VAL A 109 5.94 -1.92 -13.19
N SER A 110 6.62 -2.29 -14.29
CA SER A 110 6.12 -3.27 -15.27
C SER A 110 6.00 -4.70 -14.72
N HIS A 111 6.60 -5.01 -13.57
CA HIS A 111 6.40 -6.28 -12.87
C HIS A 111 4.98 -6.37 -12.28
N TYR A 112 4.46 -5.25 -11.77
CA TYR A 112 3.17 -5.18 -11.07
C TYR A 112 2.00 -4.83 -11.98
N PHE A 113 2.26 -4.12 -13.10
CA PHE A 113 1.23 -3.62 -14.01
C PHE A 113 1.62 -3.84 -15.46
N THR A 114 0.68 -4.36 -16.26
CA THR A 114 0.94 -4.62 -17.69
C THR A 114 0.78 -3.38 -18.56
N SER A 115 0.09 -2.35 -18.04
CA SER A 115 -0.16 -1.11 -18.76
C SER A 115 -0.20 0.08 -17.81
N THR A 116 0.07 1.26 -18.37
CA THR A 116 -0.08 2.55 -17.70
C THR A 116 -1.50 2.78 -17.18
N ASP A 117 -2.53 2.39 -17.95
CA ASP A 117 -3.92 2.47 -17.52
C ASP A 117 -4.18 1.64 -16.26
N GLN A 118 -3.64 0.42 -16.18
CA GLN A 118 -3.77 -0.40 -14.97
C GLN A 118 -3.12 0.26 -13.76
N PHE A 119 -1.88 0.77 -13.92
CA PHE A 119 -1.19 1.50 -12.85
C PHE A 119 -1.97 2.72 -12.36
N ILE A 120 -2.48 3.56 -13.27
CA ILE A 120 -3.24 4.76 -12.91
C ILE A 120 -4.56 4.39 -12.23
N ASN A 121 -5.26 3.38 -12.74
CA ASN A 121 -6.51 2.91 -12.14
C ASN A 121 -6.30 2.36 -10.73
N ASP A 122 -5.19 1.64 -10.51
CA ASP A 122 -4.79 1.14 -9.20
C ASP A 122 -4.47 2.29 -8.23
N LEU A 123 -3.60 3.21 -8.62
CA LEU A 123 -3.25 4.41 -7.85
C LEU A 123 -4.50 5.19 -7.42
N GLU A 124 -5.43 5.44 -8.36
CA GLU A 124 -6.67 6.13 -8.05
C GLU A 124 -7.60 5.33 -7.12
N ARG A 125 -7.72 4.02 -7.35
CA ARG A 125 -8.55 3.13 -6.54
C ARG A 125 -8.09 3.16 -5.09
N TRP A 126 -6.79 3.04 -4.85
CA TRP A 126 -6.26 3.03 -3.50
C TRP A 126 -6.26 4.41 -2.86
N TRP A 127 -5.99 5.48 -3.61
CA TRP A 127 -6.13 6.84 -3.08
C TRP A 127 -7.57 7.16 -2.64
N LYS A 128 -8.56 6.76 -3.46
CA LYS A 128 -9.99 6.89 -3.15
C LYS A 128 -10.37 6.04 -1.94
N SER A 129 -9.80 4.84 -1.81
CA SER A 129 -10.05 3.98 -0.65
C SER A 129 -9.43 4.55 0.62
N PHE A 130 -8.17 4.99 0.54
CA PHE A 130 -7.38 5.58 1.61
C PHE A 130 -8.06 6.81 2.21
N ASN A 131 -8.43 7.78 1.38
CA ASN A 131 -9.07 9.04 1.81
C ASN A 131 -10.60 8.97 1.92
N GLY A 132 -11.23 7.88 1.44
CA GLY A 132 -12.67 7.71 1.44
C GLY A 132 -13.14 6.83 2.60
N LEU A 133 -13.74 5.68 2.26
CA LEU A 133 -14.36 4.78 3.24
C LEU A 133 -13.39 4.27 4.31
N ALA A 134 -12.08 4.18 4.04
CA ALA A 134 -11.13 3.72 5.04
C ALA A 134 -10.97 4.71 6.21
N VAL A 135 -11.18 6.01 5.99
CA VAL A 135 -11.14 7.04 7.06
C VAL A 135 -12.18 6.71 8.13
N ALA A 136 -13.42 6.40 7.72
CA ALA A 136 -14.49 6.03 8.66
C ALA A 136 -14.13 4.80 9.51
N LYS A 137 -13.40 3.84 8.92
CA LYS A 137 -12.94 2.63 9.61
C LYS A 137 -11.82 2.92 10.61
N ARG A 138 -10.92 3.87 10.31
CA ARG A 138 -9.83 4.29 11.19
C ARG A 138 -10.31 5.14 12.36
N ILE A 139 -11.27 6.03 12.15
CA ILE A 139 -11.86 6.82 13.25
C ILE A 139 -12.45 5.92 14.35
N GLN A 140 -12.94 4.74 13.97
CA GLN A 140 -13.54 3.76 14.88
C GLN A 140 -12.58 2.60 15.24
N SER A 141 -11.31 2.65 14.82
CA SER A 141 -10.38 1.55 15.11
C SER A 141 -9.97 1.58 16.59
N PRO A 142 -9.71 0.40 17.20
CA PRO A 142 -9.12 0.37 18.53
C PRO A 142 -7.75 1.06 18.52
N PRO A 143 -7.25 1.48 19.70
CA PRO A 143 -5.88 1.96 19.84
C PRO A 143 -4.88 0.99 19.20
N LEU A 144 -3.81 1.54 18.63
CA LEU A 144 -2.71 0.79 18.03
C LEU A 144 -1.39 1.08 18.75
N PHE A 145 -0.43 0.17 18.61
CA PHE A 145 0.93 0.38 19.06
C PHE A 145 1.75 0.98 17.92
N LEU A 146 2.24 2.22 18.08
CA LEU A 146 3.03 2.90 17.07
C LEU A 146 4.42 2.27 16.97
N VAL A 147 4.77 1.78 15.80
CA VAL A 147 6.09 1.21 15.46
C VAL A 147 6.76 2.02 14.36
N SER A 148 5.95 2.49 13.41
CA SER A 148 6.38 3.33 12.30
C SER A 148 6.71 4.77 12.74
N GLU A 149 7.22 5.58 11.82
CA GLU A 149 7.46 7.00 12.11
C GLU A 149 6.14 7.76 12.38
N ARG A 150 5.05 7.34 11.71
CA ARG A 150 3.72 7.96 11.81
C ARG A 150 2.61 6.92 11.69
N ALA A 151 1.72 6.92 12.67
CA ALA A 151 0.60 5.98 12.69
C ALA A 151 -0.38 6.24 11.54
N PHE A 152 -0.77 5.17 10.85
CA PHE A 152 -1.91 5.22 9.94
C PHE A 152 -3.24 5.36 10.70
N GLY A 153 -3.67 6.60 10.94
CA GLY A 153 -4.92 6.91 11.63
C GLY A 153 -4.70 7.99 12.68
N THR A 154 -4.37 7.63 13.92
CA THR A 154 -4.37 8.56 15.06
C THR A 154 -3.45 9.78 14.88
N ASP A 155 -2.33 9.64 14.18
CA ASP A 155 -1.40 10.75 13.86
C ASP A 155 -1.82 11.56 12.60
N LEU A 156 -2.78 11.01 11.85
CA LEU A 156 -3.41 11.66 10.71
C LEU A 156 -4.76 12.23 11.19
N SER A 157 -4.82 13.54 11.42
CA SER A 157 -6.11 14.22 11.63
C SER A 157 -6.91 14.24 10.33
N GLU A 158 -7.64 13.17 10.07
CA GLU A 158 -8.34 12.95 8.82
C GLU A 158 -9.79 13.45 8.86
N SER A 159 -10.27 13.93 7.73
CA SER A 159 -11.66 14.32 7.54
C SER A 159 -12.35 13.37 6.58
N GLN A 160 -13.60 13.03 6.85
CA GLN A 160 -14.43 12.20 5.96
C GLN A 160 -14.95 13.05 4.78
N LEU A 161 -14.03 13.53 3.95
CA LEU A 161 -14.30 14.32 2.76
C LEU A 161 -14.24 13.45 1.51
N LYS A 162 -14.78 13.97 0.40
CA LYS A 162 -14.64 13.32 -0.90
C LYS A 162 -13.15 13.29 -1.28
N PRO A 163 -12.62 12.14 -1.74
CA PRO A 163 -11.26 12.06 -2.25
C PRO A 163 -11.04 13.11 -3.36
N TYR A 164 -9.93 13.83 -3.24
CA TYR A 164 -9.56 14.92 -4.13
C TYR A 164 -8.29 14.57 -4.91
N PHE A 165 -8.26 15.00 -6.16
CA PHE A 165 -7.09 14.98 -7.04
C PHE A 165 -6.83 16.39 -7.52
N SER A 166 -5.57 16.80 -7.57
CA SER A 166 -5.20 18.14 -8.00
C SER A 166 -5.42 18.32 -9.50
N ARG A 167 -5.53 19.58 -9.93
CA ARG A 167 -5.54 19.92 -11.36
C ARG A 167 -4.27 19.43 -12.07
N THR A 168 -3.12 19.56 -11.41
CA THR A 168 -1.83 19.11 -11.97
C THR A 168 -1.81 17.59 -12.18
N TYR A 169 -2.36 16.81 -11.25
CA TYR A 169 -2.51 15.36 -11.42
C TYR A 169 -3.26 15.02 -12.70
N HIS A 170 -4.39 15.69 -12.96
CA HIS A 170 -5.18 15.47 -14.17
C HIS A 170 -4.39 15.80 -15.46
N ILE A 171 -3.63 16.90 -15.46
CA ILE A 171 -2.78 17.27 -16.59
C ILE A 171 -1.70 16.21 -16.84
N ILE A 172 -1.02 15.75 -15.79
CA ILE A 172 0.01 14.71 -15.91
C ILE A 172 -0.62 13.41 -16.43
N LYS A 173 -1.78 13.01 -15.90
CA LYS A 173 -2.52 11.81 -16.33
C LYS A 173 -2.79 11.82 -17.82
N GLU A 174 -3.31 12.92 -18.35
CA GLU A 174 -3.58 13.07 -19.79
C GLU A 174 -2.30 12.91 -20.62
N ARG A 175 -1.18 13.53 -20.20
CA ARG A 175 0.10 13.40 -20.91
C ARG A 175 0.63 11.97 -20.92
N VAL A 176 0.66 11.33 -19.75
CA VAL A 176 1.19 9.98 -19.58
C VAL A 176 0.39 8.98 -20.43
N LEU A 177 -0.95 9.08 -20.42
CA LEU A 177 -1.81 8.23 -21.24
C LEU A 177 -1.63 8.46 -22.75
N TYR A 178 -1.44 9.71 -23.17
CA TYR A 178 -1.21 10.06 -24.58
C TYR A 178 0.13 9.53 -25.11
N HIS A 179 1.20 9.61 -24.31
CA HIS A 179 2.53 9.14 -24.73
C HIS A 179 2.62 7.62 -24.86
N HIS A 180 1.86 6.87 -24.05
CA HIS A 180 1.88 5.40 -24.08
C HIS A 180 0.95 4.78 -25.13
N THR A 181 -0.05 5.51 -25.64
CA THR A 181 -0.91 5.03 -26.74
C THR A 181 -0.28 5.17 -28.14
N LYS A 182 0.87 5.86 -28.26
CA LYS A 182 1.57 6.10 -29.55
C LYS A 182 2.83 5.27 -29.78
N LYS A 183 3.20 4.39 -28.85
CA LYS A 183 4.28 3.40 -29.03
C LYS A 183 3.68 2.06 -29.44
#